data_AF-A0A1G1F2E4-F1
#
_entry.id   AF-A0A1G1F2E4-F1
#
_cell.length_a   1.000
_cell.length_b   1.000
_cell.length_c   1.000
_cell.angle_alpha   90.00
_cell.angle_beta   90.00
_cell.angle_gamma   90.00
#
_symmetry.space_group_name_H-M   'P 1'
#
loop_
_entity.id
_entity.type
_entity.pdbx_description
1 polymer ?
#
loop_
_entity_poly.entity_id
_entity_poly.type
_entity_poly.pdbx_seq_one_letter_code
_entity_poly.pdbx_strand_id
1 'polypeptide(L)' 'MARIITQVLVGLMLLFGVVTLLPKSYIEFRAKRPAKGLLYALLGLLALYFSSMAFFYAYLNI' A
#
# COMPACT_ATOMS: atom_id res chain seq x y z
N MET A 1 12.49 -17.98 -10.37
CA MET A 1 11.59 -17.27 -11.31
C MET A 1 10.18 -17.04 -10.75
N ALA A 2 9.38 -18.08 -10.41
CA ALA A 2 8.00 -17.88 -9.93
C ALA A 2 7.88 -16.98 -8.68
N ARG A 3 8.84 -17.06 -7.76
CA ARG A 3 8.89 -16.28 -6.51
C ARG A 3 9.09 -14.77 -6.73
N ILE A 4 9.86 -14.39 -7.76
CA ILE A 4 10.12 -12.99 -8.12
C ILE A 4 8.85 -12.38 -8.72
N ILE A 5 8.20 -13.12 -9.64
CA ILE A 5 6.96 -12.69 -10.30
C ILE A 5 5.86 -12.46 -9.27
N THR A 6 5.69 -13.36 -8.29
CA THR A 6 4.70 -13.17 -7.22
C THR A 6 5.02 -11.98 -6.33
N GLN A 7 6.29 -11.72 -5.99
CA GLN A 7 6.67 -10.54 -5.19
C GLN A 7 6.41 -9.22 -5.94
N VAL A 8 6.70 -9.18 -7.24
CA VAL A 8 6.39 -8.01 -8.09
C VAL A 8 4.87 -7.78 -8.17
N LEU A 9 4.09 -8.84 -8.38
CA LEU A 9 2.62 -8.75 -8.39
C LEU A 9 2.05 -8.28 -7.05
N VAL A 10 2.59 -8.79 -5.93
CA VAL A 10 2.19 -8.35 -4.58
C VAL A 10 2.53 -6.88 -4.37
N GLY A 11 3.73 -6.43 -4.77
CA GLY A 11 4.10 -5.01 -4.72
C GLY A 11 3.15 -4.13 -5.51
N LEU A 12 2.80 -4.52 -6.75
CA LEU A 12 1.85 -3.79 -7.59
C LEU A 12 0.43 -3.74 -6.98
N MET A 13 -0.06 -4.85 -6.43
CA MET A 13 -1.35 -4.90 -5.73
C MET A 13 -1.39 -3.96 -4.52
N LEU A 14 -0.30 -3.91 -3.75
CA LEU A 14 -0.19 -3.04 -2.60
C LEU A 14 -0.13 -1.57 -3.00
N LEU A 15 0.60 -1.21 -4.06
CA LEU A 15 0.58 0.15 -4.62
C LEU A 15 -0.83 0.58 -5.04
N PHE A 16 -1.59 -0.32 -5.67
CA PHE A 16 -2.97 -0.05 -6.03
C PHE A 16 -3.84 0.21 -4.78
N GLY A 17 -3.60 -0.56 -3.71
CA GLY A 17 -4.19 -0.31 -2.38
C GLY A 17 -3.85 1.09 -1.84
N VAL A 18 -2.58 1.52 -1.94
CA VAL A 18 -2.16 2.86 -1.50
C VAL A 18 -2.88 3.97 -2.28
N VAL A 19 -2.90 3.86 -3.61
CA VAL A 19 -3.53 4.84 -4.50
C VAL A 19 -5.03 4.95 -4.26
N THR A 20 -5.69 3.89 -3.80
CA THR A 20 -7.13 3.90 -3.48
C THR A 20 -7.40 4.35 -2.04
N LEU A 21 -6.53 4.04 -1.08
CA LEU A 21 -6.69 4.37 0.34
C LEU A 21 -6.36 5.82 0.67
N LEU A 22 -5.34 6.41 0.03
CA LEU A 22 -4.91 7.79 0.31
C LEU A 22 -5.99 8.85 -0.02
N PRO A 23 -6.64 8.82 -1.21
CA PRO A 23 -7.74 9.75 -1.50
C PRO A 23 -8.94 9.53 -0.58
N LYS A 24 -9.21 8.28 -0.22
CA LYS A 24 -10.30 7.91 0.68
C LYS A 24 -10.06 8.45 2.10
N SER A 25 -8.81 8.43 2.56
CA SER A 25 -8.42 9.04 3.83
C SER A 25 -8.72 10.55 3.81
N TYR A 26 -8.34 11.25 2.73
CA TYR A 26 -8.58 12.68 2.57
C TYR A 26 -10.08 13.03 2.59
N ILE A 27 -10.91 12.22 1.93
CA ILE A 27 -12.38 12.40 1.93
C ILE A 27 -12.96 12.24 3.34
N GLU A 28 -12.52 11.23 4.10
CA GLU A 28 -13.01 11.01 5.48
C GLU A 28 -12.56 12.11 6.45
N PHE A 29 -11.35 12.67 6.26
CA PHE A 29 -10.91 13.87 7.00
C PHE A 29 -11.80 15.08 6.69
N ARG A 30 -12.16 15.30 5.42
CA ARG A 30 -13.13 16.33 5.04
C ARG A 30 -14.52 16.08 5.63
N ALA A 31 -14.93 14.82 5.76
CA ALA A 31 -16.23 14.43 6.32
C ALA A 31 -16.31 14.53 7.86
N LYS A 32 -15.31 15.16 8.52
CA LYS A 32 -15.20 15.25 9.98
C LYS A 32 -15.21 13.88 10.68
N ARG A 33 -14.71 12.83 10.01
CA ARG A 33 -14.55 11.47 10.55
C ARG A 33 -13.07 11.14 10.72
N PRO A 34 -12.35 11.84 11.62
CA PRO A 34 -10.90 11.77 11.70
C PRO A 34 -10.40 10.37 12.06
N ALA A 35 -11.14 9.60 12.87
CA ALA A 35 -10.76 8.23 13.22
C ALA A 35 -10.68 7.30 12.00
N LYS A 36 -11.66 7.39 11.08
CA LYS A 36 -11.66 6.60 9.84
C LYS A 36 -10.60 7.08 8.85
N GLY A 37 -10.43 8.41 8.73
CA GLY A 37 -9.37 9.01 7.93
C GLY A 37 -7.99 8.56 8.38
N LEU A 38 -7.71 8.58 9.68
CA LEU A 38 -6.45 8.10 10.26
C LEU A 38 -6.22 6.61 9.98
N LEU A 39 -7.27 5.79 10.10
CA LEU A 39 -7.21 4.36 9.78
C LEU A 39 -6.82 4.11 8.32
N TYR A 40 -7.45 4.83 7.38
CA TYR A 40 -7.11 4.71 5.95
C TYR A 40 -5.71 5.24 5.63
N ALA A 41 -5.27 6.31 6.31
CA ALA A 41 -3.91 6.81 6.15
C ALA A 41 -2.86 5.82 6.68
N LEU A 42 -3.11 5.20 7.84
CA LEU A 42 -2.25 4.15 8.41
C LEU A 42 -2.19 2.91 7.51
N LEU A 43 -3.34 2.46 7.00
CA LEU A 43 -3.40 1.33 6.07
C LEU A 43 -2.66 1.65 4.76
N GLY A 44 -2.80 2.88 4.25
CA GLY A 44 -2.05 3.34 3.08
C GLY A 44 -0.53 3.34 3.33
N LEU A 45 -0.08 3.84 4.48
CA LEU A 45 1.35 3.82 4.85
C LEU A 45 1.89 2.39 5.00
N LEU A 46 1.13 1.49 5.65
CA LEU A 46 1.49 0.08 5.79
C LEU A 46 1.58 -0.61 4.41
N ALA A 47 0.61 -0.38 3.54
CA ALA A 47 0.63 -0.94 2.18
C ALA A 47 1.83 -0.41 1.38
N LEU A 48 2.21 0.86 1.55
CA LEU A 48 3.39 1.45 0.91
C LEU A 48 4.68 0.81 1.44
N TYR A 49 4.78 0.61 2.76
CA TYR A 49 5.91 -0.07 3.39
C TYR A 49 6.07 -1.51 2.88
N PHE A 50 4.98 -2.30 2.89
CA PHE A 50 5.00 -3.68 2.41
C PHE A 50 5.26 -3.76 0.91
N SER A 51 4.75 -2.82 0.12
CA SER A 51 5.04 -2.71 -1.31
C SER A 51 6.55 -2.53 -1.54
N SER A 52 7.17 -1.56 -0.85
CA SER A 52 8.61 -1.31 -0.95
C SER A 52 9.43 -2.54 -0.55
N MET A 53 9.03 -3.24 0.52
CA MET A 53 9.66 -4.50 0.92
C MET A 53 9.49 -5.60 -0.13
N ALA A 54 8.31 -5.75 -0.73
CA ALA A 54 8.07 -6.75 -1.76
C ALA A 54 8.97 -6.53 -2.99
N PHE A 55 9.14 -5.28 -3.44
CA PHE A 55 10.06 -4.95 -4.52
C PHE A 55 11.52 -5.13 -4.12
N PHE A 56 11.90 -4.77 -2.89
CA PHE A 56 13.26 -4.97 -2.39
C PHE A 56 13.65 -6.46 -2.34
N TYR A 57 12.74 -7.32 -1.84
CA TYR A 57 12.97 -8.76 -1.85
C TYR A 57 12.97 -9.37 -3.25
N ALA A 58 12.16 -8.84 -4.17
CA ALA A 58 12.17 -9.26 -5.56
C ALA A 58 13.52 -8.93 -6.21
N TYR A 59 14.09 -7.77 -5.90
CA TYR A 59 15.39 -7.33 -6.39
C TYR A 59 16.56 -8.13 -5.78
N LEU A 60 16.52 -8.43 -4.48
CA LEU A 60 17.54 -9.25 -3.83
C LEU A 60 17.49 -10.74 -4.20
N ASN A 61 16.36 -11.23 -4.71
CA ASN A 61 16.19 -12.61 -5.20
C ASN A 61 16.39 -12.75 -6.72
N ILE A 62 16.76 -11.67 -7.42
CA ILE A 62 17.23 -11.69 -8.81
C ILE A 62 18.70 -12.11 -8.85
#